data_AF-A0A167W8W4-F1
#
_entry.id   AF-A0A167W8W4-F1
#
_cell.length_a   1.000
_cell.length_b   1.000
_cell.length_c   1.000
_cell.angle_alpha   90.00
_cell.angle_beta   90.00
_cell.angle_gamma   90.00
#
_symmetry.space_group_name_H-M   'P 1'
#
loop_
_entity.id
_entity.type
_entity.pdbx_description
1 polymer ?
#
loop_
_entity_poly.entity_id
_entity_poly.type
_entity_poly.pdbx_seq_one_letter_code
_entity_poly.pdbx_strand_id
1 'polypeptide(L)'
;MAAKGEFLACVPCIVAGSHTLDNRCHKRGNLACALCQNSQECTEIPKEFEKKKNAVLLMQKEYDAALNEFVKESCKEEFDMLMVPLQKGLKDWFSEELGRREEMEKRRQEEEVRRQVEAQKAREAEEKALEEKRLKEHEEYLREYLVTHKVLEDKVPPQRIAVTPQPLSVKVEGIENLLERLVRSQETMAAAMQRHAEAAIQNSECWAKWFELENQKRKRDDDAADLNDEARREVAEEQNEGGDDMDMQQ
;
A
#
# COMPACT_ATOMS: atom_id res chain seq x y z
N MET A 1 -0.78 7.08 41.76
CA MET A 1 -0.11 8.40 41.85
C MET A 1 1.27 8.24 41.23
N ALA A 2 1.45 8.61 39.97
CA ALA A 2 2.76 8.52 39.29
C ALA A 2 3.59 9.77 39.62
N ALA A 3 4.86 9.57 39.99
CA ALA A 3 5.75 10.62 40.47
C ALA A 3 5.92 11.75 39.43
N LYS A 4 5.67 13.00 39.84
CA LYS A 4 5.76 14.22 39.01
C LYS A 4 7.22 14.65 38.73
N GLY A 5 8.11 13.73 38.39
CA GLY A 5 9.54 14.04 38.27
C GLY A 5 10.33 13.19 37.27
N GLU A 6 9.66 12.49 36.37
CA GLU A 6 10.35 11.76 35.30
C GLU A 6 10.79 12.73 34.20
N PHE A 7 12.01 12.58 33.70
CA PHE A 7 12.51 13.34 32.55
C PHE A 7 11.72 12.92 31.31
N LEU A 8 10.99 13.87 30.72
CA LEU A 8 9.98 13.58 29.69
C LEU A 8 10.49 13.80 28.25
N ALA A 9 11.79 14.05 28.03
CA ALA A 9 12.28 14.27 26.68
C ALA A 9 12.45 12.96 25.91
N CYS A 10 11.99 12.97 24.66
CA CYS A 10 12.14 11.88 23.71
C CYS A 10 13.51 11.94 23.01
N VAL A 11 14.05 10.79 22.56
CA VAL A 11 15.33 10.75 21.83
C VAL A 11 15.30 11.63 20.56
N PRO A 12 14.30 11.53 19.67
CA PRO A 12 14.23 12.41 18.50
C PRO A 12 14.23 13.90 18.85
N CYS A 13 13.59 14.26 19.96
CA CYS A 13 13.46 15.64 20.41
C CYS A 13 14.81 16.23 20.84
N ILE A 14 15.63 15.42 21.52
CA ILE A 14 16.98 15.81 21.90
C ILE A 14 17.89 15.87 20.67
N VAL A 15 17.83 14.86 19.80
CA VAL A 15 18.66 14.80 18.60
C VAL A 15 18.38 15.98 17.67
N ALA A 16 17.10 16.33 17.48
CA ALA A 16 16.67 17.48 16.69
C ALA A 16 16.91 18.84 17.38
N GLY A 17 17.35 18.87 18.63
CA GLY A 17 17.55 20.11 19.39
C GLY A 17 16.26 20.85 19.77
N SER A 18 15.10 20.18 19.64
CA SER A 18 13.80 20.78 19.98
C SER A 18 13.51 20.78 21.48
N HIS A 19 14.29 20.01 22.26
CA HIS A 19 14.22 20.03 23.72
C HIS A 19 15.16 21.08 24.31
N THR A 20 14.60 22.17 24.81
CA THR A 20 15.31 23.24 25.51
C THR A 20 14.67 23.51 26.88
N LEU A 21 15.29 24.40 27.68
CA LEU A 21 14.72 24.81 28.98
C LEU A 21 13.35 25.49 28.83
N ASP A 22 13.17 26.25 27.75
CA ASP A 22 11.95 27.00 27.43
C ASP A 22 10.92 26.15 26.68
N ASN A 23 11.38 25.18 25.87
CA ASN A 23 10.49 24.27 25.13
C ASN A 23 10.76 22.80 25.49
N ARG A 24 9.92 22.26 26.38
CA ARG A 24 10.11 20.91 26.93
C ARG A 24 9.29 19.88 26.19
N CYS A 25 9.96 18.84 25.72
CA CYS A 25 9.27 17.64 25.29
C CYS A 25 8.61 16.96 26.50
N HIS A 26 7.34 16.58 26.33
CA HIS A 26 6.54 15.87 27.32
C HIS A 26 6.10 14.49 26.81
N LYS A 27 7.04 13.62 26.50
CA LYS A 27 6.75 12.21 26.20
C LYS A 27 6.18 11.52 27.44
N ARG A 28 5.03 10.85 27.30
CA ARG A 28 4.38 10.09 28.37
C ARG A 28 4.22 8.64 27.93
N GLY A 29 5.04 7.76 28.49
CA GLY A 29 5.07 6.33 28.17
C GLY A 29 5.23 6.07 26.66
N ASN A 30 4.49 5.08 26.16
CA ASN A 30 4.62 4.61 24.78
C ASN A 30 3.98 5.52 23.71
N LEU A 31 3.36 6.63 24.09
CA LEU A 31 2.77 7.56 23.14
C LEU A 31 3.82 8.51 22.55
N ALA A 32 3.57 8.98 21.33
CA ALA A 32 4.35 10.06 20.74
C ALA A 32 4.16 11.37 21.53
N CYS A 33 5.21 12.17 21.66
CA CYS A 33 5.10 13.51 22.23
C CYS A 33 4.48 14.48 21.21
N ALA A 34 4.07 15.68 21.66
CA ALA A 34 3.45 16.68 20.78
C ALA A 34 4.30 17.03 19.54
N LEU A 35 5.62 17.13 19.71
CA LEU A 35 6.55 17.43 18.61
C LEU A 35 6.77 16.24 17.66
N CYS A 36 6.48 15.03 18.13
CA CYS A 36 6.64 13.80 17.38
C CYS A 36 5.30 13.21 16.92
N GLN A 37 4.19 13.97 16.96
CA GLN A 37 2.82 13.47 16.79
C GLN A 37 2.62 12.45 15.66
N ASN A 38 3.38 12.56 14.57
CA ASN A 38 3.30 11.68 13.42
C ASN A 38 4.55 10.81 13.19
N SER A 39 5.58 10.89 14.05
CA SER A 39 6.75 10.05 13.90
C SER A 39 6.53 8.69 14.58
N GLN A 40 6.73 7.62 13.81
CA GLN A 40 6.75 6.24 14.34
C GLN A 40 7.89 6.01 15.35
N GLU A 41 8.76 7.00 15.51
CA GLU A 41 10.09 6.89 16.07
C GLU A 41 10.25 7.62 17.39
N CYS A 42 9.15 8.10 17.99
CA CYS A 42 9.20 8.72 19.31
C CYS A 42 9.64 7.69 20.35
N THR A 43 10.94 7.60 20.59
CA THR A 43 11.55 6.62 21.49
C THR A 43 11.93 7.25 22.82
N GLU A 44 11.84 6.45 23.88
CA GLU A 44 12.36 6.82 25.19
C GLU A 44 13.88 6.69 25.23
N ILE A 45 14.51 7.47 26.10
CA ILE A 45 15.97 7.46 26.25
C ILE A 45 16.43 6.11 26.82
N PRO A 46 17.39 5.43 26.17
CA PRO A 46 17.91 4.15 26.64
C PRO A 46 18.54 4.25 28.02
N LYS A 47 18.51 3.14 28.78
CA LYS A 47 19.09 3.05 30.13
C LYS A 47 20.59 3.38 30.17
N GLU A 48 21.30 3.14 29.07
CA GLU A 48 22.73 3.46 28.95
C GLU A 48 23.03 4.96 29.13
N PHE A 49 22.06 5.82 28.79
CA PHE A 49 22.17 7.28 28.92
C PHE A 49 21.53 7.83 30.21
N GLU A 50 21.06 6.96 31.11
CA GLU A 50 20.29 7.36 32.30
C GLU A 50 21.07 8.32 33.23
N LYS A 51 22.38 8.14 33.37
CA LYS A 51 23.22 9.05 34.16
C LYS A 51 23.23 10.47 33.59
N LYS A 52 23.41 10.60 32.27
CA LYS A 52 23.42 11.90 31.57
C LYS A 52 22.03 12.53 31.59
N LYS A 53 20.99 11.72 31.34
CA LYS A 53 19.58 12.09 31.46
C LYS A 53 19.26 12.69 32.84
N ASN A 54 19.71 12.04 33.92
CA ASN A 54 19.48 12.49 35.28
C ASN A 54 20.24 13.78 35.62
N ALA A 55 21.45 13.97 35.07
CA ALA A 55 22.19 15.22 35.23
C ALA A 55 21.46 16.41 34.57
N VAL A 56 20.94 16.21 33.35
CA VAL A 56 20.14 17.22 32.65
C VAL A 56 18.83 17.51 33.41
N LEU A 57 18.15 16.49 33.94
CA LEU A 57 16.96 16.66 34.78
C LEU A 57 17.25 17.45 36.06
N LEU A 58 18.41 17.22 36.69
CA LEU A 58 18.82 17.97 37.88
C LEU A 58 18.94 19.45 37.54
N MET A 59 19.65 19.80 36.46
CA MET A 59 19.80 21.19 36.01
C MET A 59 18.47 21.83 35.65
N GLN A 60 17.54 21.10 35.04
CA GLN A 60 16.19 21.61 34.77
C GLN A 60 15.44 22.00 36.05
N LYS A 61 15.56 21.18 37.10
CA LYS A 61 14.94 21.47 38.40
C LYS A 61 15.58 22.67 39.09
N GLU A 62 16.90 22.81 38.98
CA GLU A 62 17.63 23.95 39.53
C GLU A 62 17.27 25.24 38.81
N TYR A 63 17.16 25.21 37.48
CA TYR A 63 16.67 26.33 36.67
C TYR A 63 15.23 26.73 37.05
N ASP A 64 14.34 25.76 37.26
CA ASP A 64 12.94 26.02 37.66
C ASP A 64 12.84 26.61 39.08
N ALA A 65 13.74 26.21 39.98
CA ALA A 65 13.78 26.67 41.36
C ALA A 65 14.48 28.04 41.51
N ALA A 66 15.32 28.43 40.54
CA ALA A 66 16.06 29.67 40.58
C ALA A 66 15.14 30.89 40.44
N LEU A 67 15.17 31.77 41.44
CA LEU A 67 14.45 33.06 41.42
C LEU A 67 15.31 34.20 40.86
N ASN A 68 16.64 34.03 40.83
CA ASN A 68 17.59 35.03 40.39
C ASN A 68 17.96 34.79 38.90
N GLU A 69 17.92 35.84 38.09
CA GLU A 69 18.28 35.81 36.67
C GLU A 69 19.73 35.37 36.44
N PHE A 70 20.67 35.79 37.28
CA PHE A 70 22.07 35.37 37.17
C PHE A 70 22.23 33.85 37.36
N VAL A 71 21.48 33.27 38.30
CA VAL A 71 21.49 31.82 38.54
C VAL A 71 20.82 31.09 37.38
N LYS A 72 19.75 31.66 36.80
CA LYS A 72 19.11 31.12 35.59
C LYS A 72 20.05 31.10 34.40
N GLU A 73 20.84 32.15 34.19
CA GLU A 73 21.85 32.21 33.12
C GLU A 73 22.94 31.15 33.31
N SER A 74 23.49 31.01 34.52
CA SER A 74 24.47 29.95 34.81
C SER A 74 23.88 28.55 34.60
N CYS A 75 22.63 28.31 35.04
CA CYS A 75 21.96 27.03 34.80
C CYS A 75 21.70 26.77 33.30
N LYS A 76 21.45 27.81 32.48
CA LYS A 76 21.33 27.67 31.02
C LYS A 76 22.65 27.20 30.41
N GLU A 77 23.76 27.84 30.77
CA GLU A 77 25.10 27.48 30.27
C GLU A 77 25.47 26.04 30.66
N GLU A 78 25.23 25.65 31.92
CA GLU A 78 25.49 24.28 32.40
C GLU A 78 24.57 23.25 31.73
N PHE A 79 23.30 23.58 31.50
CA PHE A 79 22.36 22.74 30.76
C PHE A 79 22.85 22.48 29.33
N ASP A 80 23.25 23.53 28.61
CA ASP A 80 23.73 23.41 27.23
C ASP A 80 25.00 22.56 27.16
N MET A 81 25.94 22.73 28.10
CA MET A 81 27.14 21.90 28.21
C MET A 81 26.82 20.42 28.45
N LEU A 82 25.82 20.10 29.27
CA LEU A 82 25.40 18.72 29.54
C LEU A 82 24.59 18.11 28.39
N MET A 83 23.86 18.93 27.63
CA MET A 83 23.07 18.50 26.49
C MET A 83 23.93 18.07 25.30
N VAL A 84 25.05 18.74 25.02
CA VAL A 84 25.95 18.39 23.91
C VAL A 84 26.41 16.92 23.92
N PRO A 85 27.02 16.37 25.00
CA PRO A 85 27.46 14.98 25.03
C PRO A 85 26.31 13.97 25.15
N LEU A 86 25.13 14.40 25.57
CA LEU A 86 23.91 13.57 25.55
C LEU A 86 23.36 13.48 24.13
N GLN A 87 23.20 14.61 23.45
CA GLN A 87 22.72 14.70 22.07
C GLN A 87 23.61 13.92 21.11
N LYS A 88 24.93 14.07 21.22
CA LYS A 88 25.87 13.31 20.36
C LYS A 88 25.73 11.81 20.55
N GLY A 89 25.75 11.33 21.79
CA GLY A 89 25.63 9.90 22.08
C GLY A 89 24.27 9.33 21.67
N LEU A 90 23.19 10.10 21.85
CA LEU A 90 21.85 9.70 21.41
C LEU A 90 21.71 9.71 19.88
N LYS A 91 22.37 10.64 19.18
CA LYS A 91 22.35 10.68 17.71
C LYS A 91 23.00 9.45 17.12
N ASP A 92 24.17 9.06 17.62
CA ASP A 92 24.90 7.87 17.16
C ASP A 92 24.04 6.62 17.42
N TRP A 93 23.55 6.46 18.66
CA TRP A 93 22.66 5.35 19.03
C TRP A 93 21.38 5.30 18.19
N PHE A 94 20.73 6.44 17.99
CA PHE A 94 19.46 6.51 17.26
C PHE A 94 19.65 6.18 15.79
N SER A 95 20.77 6.57 15.17
CA SER A 95 21.08 6.20 13.79
C SER A 95 21.31 4.69 13.61
N GLU A 96 22.01 4.06 14.56
CA GLU A 96 22.20 2.60 14.54
C GLU A 96 20.88 1.86 14.76
N GLU A 97 20.05 2.35 15.69
CA GLU A 97 18.75 1.76 15.99
C GLU A 97 17.78 1.89 14.81
N LEU A 98 17.80 3.03 14.09
CA LEU A 98 17.04 3.20 12.85
C LEU A 98 17.49 2.18 11.80
N GLY A 99 18.80 2.03 11.57
CA GLY A 99 19.33 1.04 10.62
C GLY A 99 18.90 -0.40 10.96
N ARG A 100 18.95 -0.79 12.25
CA ARG A 100 18.48 -2.12 12.68
C ARG A 100 16.99 -2.33 12.42
N ARG A 101 16.17 -1.30 12.60
CA ARG A 101 14.73 -1.38 12.35
C ARG A 101 14.42 -1.49 10.86
N GLU A 102 15.09 -0.70 10.04
CA GLU A 102 14.98 -0.78 8.58
C GLU A 102 15.36 -2.17 8.07
N GLU A 103 16.45 -2.76 8.58
CA GLU A 103 16.85 -4.12 8.23
C GLU A 103 15.82 -5.18 8.65
N MET A 104 15.25 -5.03 9.85
CA MET A 104 14.21 -5.93 10.34
C MET A 104 12.92 -5.83 9.51
N GLU A 105 12.53 -4.62 9.13
CA GLU A 105 11.37 -4.39 8.28
C GLU A 105 11.58 -4.95 6.88
N LYS A 106 12.77 -4.75 6.31
CA LYS A 106 13.15 -5.35 5.04
C LYS A 106 13.07 -6.88 5.07
N ARG A 107 13.56 -7.51 6.15
CA ARG A 107 13.44 -8.97 6.32
C ARG A 107 11.99 -9.44 6.41
N ARG A 108 11.12 -8.69 7.09
CA ARG A 108 9.69 -9.01 7.17
C ARG A 108 9.03 -8.93 5.81
N GLN A 109 9.30 -7.88 5.04
CA GLN A 109 8.77 -7.72 3.68
C GLN A 109 9.27 -8.84 2.76
N GLU A 110 10.56 -9.20 2.83
CA GLU A 110 11.11 -10.32 2.06
C GLU A 110 10.45 -11.66 2.44
N GLU A 111 10.18 -11.91 3.72
CA GLU A 111 9.48 -13.11 4.18
C GLU A 111 8.01 -13.12 3.77
N GLU A 112 7.33 -11.99 3.84
CA GLU A 112 5.93 -11.85 3.41
C GLU A 112 5.79 -12.12 1.90
N VAL A 113 6.67 -11.55 1.08
CA VAL A 113 6.71 -11.81 -0.36
C VAL A 113 6.96 -13.30 -0.63
N ARG A 114 7.88 -13.94 0.11
CA ARG A 114 8.10 -15.40 -0.03
C ARG A 114 6.83 -16.19 0.27
N ARG A 115 6.13 -15.86 1.35
CA ARG A 115 4.85 -16.51 1.71
C ARG A 115 3.78 -16.29 0.65
N GLN A 116 3.68 -15.10 0.08
CA GLN A 116 2.74 -14.80 -1.00
C GLN A 116 3.06 -15.62 -2.27
N VAL A 117 4.33 -15.72 -2.65
CA VAL A 117 4.77 -16.53 -3.79
C VAL A 117 4.51 -18.02 -3.57
N GLU A 118 4.77 -18.54 -2.38
CA GLU A 118 4.46 -19.93 -2.04
C GLU A 118 2.96 -20.22 -2.05
N ALA A 119 2.15 -19.31 -1.50
CA ALA A 119 0.69 -19.41 -1.55
C ALA A 119 0.15 -19.36 -2.98
N GLN A 120 0.71 -18.51 -3.84
CA GLN A 120 0.33 -18.43 -5.25
C GLN A 120 0.68 -19.72 -6.00
N LYS A 121 1.88 -20.27 -5.78
CA LYS A 121 2.28 -21.56 -6.36
C LYS A 121 1.38 -22.71 -5.92
N ALA A 122 0.98 -22.72 -4.64
CA ALA A 122 0.05 -23.73 -4.13
C ALA A 122 -1.32 -23.63 -4.82
N ARG A 123 -1.86 -22.41 -4.99
CA ARG A 123 -3.12 -22.18 -5.73
C ARG A 123 -3.03 -22.62 -7.19
N GLU A 124 -1.95 -22.25 -7.89
CA GLU A 124 -1.75 -22.66 -9.29
C GLU A 124 -1.62 -24.19 -9.44
N ALA A 125 -1.03 -24.87 -8.46
CA ALA A 125 -0.95 -26.33 -8.44
C ALA A 125 -2.33 -26.98 -8.21
N GLU A 126 -3.15 -26.42 -7.30
CA GLU A 126 -4.52 -26.88 -7.06
C GLU A 126 -5.41 -26.67 -8.29
N GLU A 127 -5.32 -25.52 -8.96
CA GLU A 127 -6.06 -25.22 -10.19
C GLU A 127 -5.69 -26.20 -11.31
N LYS A 128 -4.39 -26.45 -11.53
CA LYS A 128 -3.94 -27.45 -12.53
C LYS A 128 -4.45 -28.85 -12.21
N ALA A 129 -4.41 -29.26 -10.94
CA ALA A 129 -4.94 -30.57 -10.53
C ALA A 129 -6.46 -30.68 -10.73
N LEU A 130 -7.21 -29.60 -10.52
CA LEU A 130 -8.65 -29.54 -10.80
C LEU A 130 -8.94 -29.58 -12.31
N GLU A 131 -8.13 -28.89 -13.12
CA GLU A 131 -8.26 -28.89 -14.57
C GLU A 131 -7.97 -30.28 -15.17
N GLU A 132 -6.93 -30.97 -14.70
CA GLU A 132 -6.64 -32.36 -15.10
C GLU A 132 -7.78 -33.31 -14.74
N LYS A 133 -8.42 -33.14 -13.57
CA LYS A 133 -9.59 -33.94 -13.19
C LYS A 133 -10.77 -33.67 -14.12
N ARG A 134 -11.07 -32.40 -14.41
CA ARG A 134 -12.14 -32.04 -15.35
C ARG A 134 -11.92 -32.59 -16.75
N LEU A 135 -10.67 -32.54 -17.25
CA LEU A 135 -10.33 -33.11 -18.55
C LEU A 135 -10.56 -34.63 -18.57
N LYS A 136 -10.15 -35.35 -17.52
CA LYS A 136 -10.41 -36.81 -17.39
C LYS A 136 -11.89 -37.12 -17.32
N GLU A 137 -12.65 -36.40 -16.49
CA GLU A 137 -14.11 -36.56 -16.38
C GLU A 137 -14.80 -36.31 -17.73
N HIS A 138 -14.34 -35.30 -18.48
CA HIS A 138 -14.86 -34.99 -19.81
C HIS A 138 -14.50 -36.06 -20.86
N GLU A 139 -13.27 -36.58 -20.84
CA GLU A 139 -12.85 -37.69 -21.70
C GLU A 139 -13.65 -38.96 -21.42
N GLU A 140 -13.88 -39.29 -20.14
CA GLU A 140 -14.71 -40.42 -19.71
C GLU A 140 -16.15 -40.24 -20.17
N TYR A 141 -16.74 -39.05 -19.95
CA TYR A 141 -18.08 -38.72 -20.42
C TYR A 141 -18.21 -38.84 -21.96
N LEU A 142 -17.23 -38.33 -22.72
CA LEU A 142 -17.21 -38.46 -24.17
C LEU A 142 -17.12 -39.94 -24.61
N ARG A 143 -16.31 -40.76 -23.94
CA ARG A 143 -16.24 -42.20 -24.21
C ARG A 143 -17.58 -42.87 -23.94
N GLU A 144 -18.21 -42.61 -22.79
CA GLU A 144 -19.52 -43.15 -22.45
C GLU A 144 -20.59 -42.71 -23.47
N TYR A 145 -20.58 -41.44 -23.86
CA TYR A 145 -21.49 -40.90 -24.88
C TYR A 145 -21.31 -41.60 -26.23
N LEU A 146 -20.08 -41.76 -26.72
CA LEU A 146 -19.79 -42.42 -28.00
C LEU A 146 -20.17 -43.91 -28.01
N VAL A 147 -19.98 -44.61 -26.87
CA VAL A 147 -20.42 -46.00 -26.68
C VAL A 147 -21.95 -46.07 -26.68
N THR A 148 -22.63 -45.17 -25.97
CA THR A 148 -24.10 -45.14 -25.86
C THR A 148 -24.75 -44.78 -27.20
N HIS A 149 -24.12 -43.92 -28.00
CA HIS A 149 -24.58 -43.54 -29.35
C HIS A 149 -24.20 -44.52 -30.47
N LYS A 150 -23.60 -45.68 -30.15
CA LYS A 150 -23.25 -46.76 -31.11
C LYS A 150 -22.39 -46.31 -32.31
N VAL A 151 -21.38 -45.46 -32.09
CA VAL A 151 -20.40 -45.13 -33.14
C VAL A 151 -19.19 -46.09 -33.13
N LEU A 152 -19.01 -46.87 -32.05
CA LEU A 152 -18.17 -48.07 -32.04
C LEU A 152 -19.03 -49.29 -32.34
N GLU A 153 -19.25 -49.53 -33.64
CA GLU A 153 -19.90 -50.74 -34.16
C GLU A 153 -19.01 -51.98 -33.95
N ASP A 154 -19.00 -52.53 -32.74
CA ASP A 154 -18.63 -53.93 -32.57
C ASP A 154 -19.87 -54.79 -32.86
N LYS A 155 -19.84 -55.45 -34.03
CA LYS A 155 -20.59 -56.65 -34.49
C LYS A 155 -21.39 -56.48 -35.80
N VAL A 156 -20.73 -56.18 -36.91
CA VAL A 156 -21.18 -56.66 -38.25
C VAL A 156 -19.93 -56.98 -39.10
N PRO A 157 -19.82 -58.17 -39.73
CA PRO A 157 -18.71 -58.43 -40.66
C PRO A 157 -18.84 -57.52 -41.88
N PRO A 158 -17.73 -57.01 -42.47
CA PRO A 158 -17.81 -56.08 -43.58
C PRO A 158 -18.41 -56.79 -44.80
N GLN A 159 -19.64 -56.41 -45.18
CA GLN A 159 -20.13 -56.70 -46.51
C GLN A 159 -19.25 -55.91 -47.49
N ARG A 160 -18.64 -56.60 -48.44
CA ARG A 160 -17.86 -55.98 -49.52
C ARG A 160 -18.78 -55.09 -50.34
N ILE A 161 -18.76 -53.79 -50.05
CA ILE A 161 -19.38 -52.78 -50.91
C ILE A 161 -18.51 -52.67 -52.15
N ALA A 162 -19.03 -53.10 -53.29
CA ALA A 162 -18.43 -52.79 -54.58
C ALA A 162 -18.45 -51.27 -54.76
N VAL A 163 -17.29 -50.63 -54.64
CA VAL A 163 -17.13 -49.20 -54.90
C VAL A 163 -17.29 -48.99 -56.40
N THR A 164 -18.51 -48.71 -56.85
CA THR A 164 -18.72 -48.07 -58.14
C THR A 164 -18.38 -46.60 -57.98
N PRO A 165 -17.39 -46.06 -58.72
CA PRO A 165 -17.08 -44.63 -58.65
C PRO A 165 -18.25 -43.87 -59.26
N GLN A 166 -19.08 -43.24 -58.42
CA GLN A 166 -19.98 -42.20 -58.90
C GLN A 166 -19.15 -40.97 -59.26
N PRO A 167 -19.44 -40.29 -60.38
CA PRO A 167 -18.72 -39.09 -60.76
C PRO A 167 -19.06 -37.95 -59.78
N LEU A 168 -18.05 -37.50 -59.03
CA LEU A 168 -18.12 -36.30 -58.19
C LEU A 168 -18.19 -35.05 -59.09
N SER A 169 -19.40 -34.74 -59.57
CA SER A 169 -19.74 -33.39 -60.01
C SER A 169 -21.05 -32.97 -59.40
N VAL A 170 -21.08 -32.96 -58.06
CA VAL A 170 -22.15 -32.26 -57.34
C VAL A 170 -21.83 -30.78 -57.43
N LYS A 171 -22.38 -30.11 -58.45
CA LYS A 171 -22.55 -28.65 -58.41
C LYS A 171 -23.57 -28.38 -57.31
N VAL A 172 -23.10 -28.12 -56.09
CA VAL A 172 -23.97 -27.68 -55.00
C VAL A 172 -24.34 -26.23 -55.33
N GLU A 173 -25.55 -26.03 -55.86
CA GLU A 173 -26.11 -24.69 -56.06
C GLU A 173 -26.15 -23.94 -54.73
N GLY A 174 -25.56 -22.73 -54.68
CA GLY A 174 -25.55 -21.90 -53.47
C GLY A 174 -24.33 -22.02 -52.56
N ILE A 175 -23.25 -22.72 -52.96
CA ILE A 175 -21.95 -22.67 -52.24
C ILE A 175 -21.46 -21.23 -52.08
N GLU A 176 -21.64 -20.39 -53.10
CA GLU A 176 -21.22 -18.99 -53.08
C GLU A 176 -21.93 -18.21 -51.97
N ASN A 177 -23.22 -18.45 -51.75
CA ASN A 177 -23.99 -17.83 -50.65
C ASN A 177 -23.54 -18.33 -49.26
N LEU A 178 -23.12 -19.60 -49.16
CA LEU A 178 -22.58 -20.16 -47.92
C LEU A 178 -21.19 -19.60 -47.60
N LEU A 179 -20.33 -19.47 -48.62
CA LEU A 179 -19.02 -18.84 -48.51
C LEU A 179 -19.15 -17.35 -48.18
N GLU A 180 -20.08 -16.63 -48.81
CA GLU A 180 -20.35 -15.22 -48.52
C GLU A 180 -20.86 -15.02 -47.09
N ARG A 181 -21.74 -15.91 -46.59
CA ARG A 181 -22.16 -15.90 -45.18
C ARG A 181 -21.01 -16.19 -44.21
N LEU A 182 -20.13 -17.12 -44.55
CA LEU A 182 -18.94 -17.43 -43.75
C LEU A 182 -17.98 -16.25 -43.70
N VAL A 183 -17.70 -15.60 -44.84
CA VAL A 183 -16.84 -14.41 -44.91
C VAL A 183 -17.44 -13.28 -44.08
N ARG A 184 -18.74 -12.98 -44.23
CA ARG A 184 -19.41 -11.96 -43.41
C ARG A 184 -19.40 -12.29 -41.91
N SER A 185 -19.53 -13.57 -41.55
CA SER A 185 -19.43 -14.02 -40.17
C SER A 185 -18.01 -13.86 -39.60
N GLN A 186 -16.99 -14.07 -40.42
CA GLN A 186 -15.59 -13.88 -40.01
C GLN A 186 -15.22 -12.41 -39.91
N GLU A 187 -15.70 -11.58 -40.84
CA GLU A 187 -15.52 -10.12 -40.81
C GLU A 187 -16.19 -9.49 -39.58
N THR A 188 -17.40 -9.93 -39.22
CA THR A 188 -18.09 -9.47 -38.01
C THR A 188 -17.41 -9.92 -36.73
N MET A 189 -16.85 -11.14 -36.70
CA MET A 189 -16.06 -11.64 -35.57
C MET A 189 -14.74 -10.88 -35.42
N ALA A 190 -14.03 -10.62 -36.53
CA ALA A 190 -12.81 -9.81 -36.54
C ALA A 190 -13.09 -8.38 -36.05
N ALA A 191 -14.17 -7.75 -36.51
CA ALA A 191 -14.58 -6.42 -36.05
C ALA A 191 -15.03 -6.39 -34.57
N ALA A 192 -15.57 -7.49 -34.04
CA ALA A 192 -15.88 -7.62 -32.62
C ALA A 192 -14.60 -7.77 -31.79
N MET A 193 -13.66 -8.62 -32.22
CA MET A 193 -12.36 -8.79 -31.57
C MET A 193 -11.55 -7.50 -31.57
N GLN A 194 -11.58 -6.74 -32.67
CA GLN A 194 -10.88 -5.46 -32.76
C GLN A 194 -11.47 -4.42 -31.79
N ARG A 195 -12.80 -4.34 -31.65
CA ARG A 195 -13.45 -3.49 -30.63
C ARG A 195 -13.13 -3.92 -29.20
N HIS A 196 -13.02 -5.22 -28.93
CA HIS A 196 -12.59 -5.72 -27.63
C HIS A 196 -11.12 -5.37 -27.33
N ALA A 197 -10.24 -5.48 -28.32
CA ALA A 197 -8.84 -5.09 -28.19
C ALA A 197 -8.71 -3.57 -27.94
N GLU A 198 -9.44 -2.75 -28.70
CA GLU A 198 -9.49 -1.28 -28.51
C GLU A 198 -10.02 -0.91 -27.11
N ALA A 199 -11.07 -1.58 -26.63
CA ALA A 199 -11.60 -1.36 -25.28
C ALA A 199 -10.59 -1.77 -24.19
N ALA A 200 -9.86 -2.87 -24.39
CA ALA A 200 -8.82 -3.30 -23.47
C ALA A 200 -7.64 -2.31 -23.43
N ILE A 201 -7.23 -1.79 -24.60
CA ILE A 201 -6.20 -0.76 -24.71
C ILE A 201 -6.65 0.51 -24.00
N GLN A 202 -7.85 1.03 -24.28
CA GLN A 202 -8.38 2.23 -23.62
C GLN A 202 -8.51 2.06 -22.10
N ASN A 203 -8.90 0.87 -21.65
CA ASN A 203 -8.97 0.55 -20.23
C ASN A 203 -7.57 0.57 -19.61
N SER A 204 -6.59 -0.08 -20.26
CA SER A 204 -5.19 -0.07 -19.80
C SER A 204 -4.59 1.33 -19.77
N GLU A 205 -4.91 2.20 -20.75
CA GLU A 205 -4.51 3.60 -20.77
C GLU A 205 -5.18 4.41 -19.65
N CYS A 206 -6.45 4.12 -19.33
CA CYS A 206 -7.14 4.76 -18.19
C CYS A 206 -6.51 4.35 -16.86
N TRP A 207 -6.20 3.07 -16.67
CA TRP A 207 -5.50 2.59 -15.47
C TRP A 207 -4.09 3.18 -15.37
N ALA A 208 -3.34 3.23 -16.47
CA ALA A 208 -2.02 3.85 -16.50
C ALA A 208 -2.07 5.33 -16.10
N LYS A 209 -3.02 6.11 -16.66
CA LYS A 209 -3.25 7.51 -16.26
C LYS A 209 -3.67 7.65 -14.80
N TRP A 210 -4.49 6.74 -14.29
CA TRP A 210 -4.89 6.75 -12.88
C TRP A 210 -3.71 6.48 -11.95
N PHE A 211 -2.85 5.51 -12.30
CA PHE A 211 -1.61 5.24 -11.57
C PHE A 211 -0.62 6.41 -11.65
N GLU A 212 -0.47 7.05 -12.82
CA GLU A 212 0.36 8.27 -12.95
C GLU A 212 -0.17 9.41 -12.08
N LEU A 213 -1.49 9.62 -12.05
CA LEU A 213 -2.13 10.62 -11.19
C LEU A 213 -1.99 10.28 -9.70
N GLU A 214 -2.10 9.02 -9.31
CA GLU A 214 -1.88 8.59 -7.92
C GLU A 214 -0.41 8.76 -7.51
N ASN A 215 0.51 8.43 -8.40
CA ASN A 215 1.95 8.60 -8.16
C ASN A 215 2.34 10.09 -8.13
N GLN A 216 1.68 10.94 -8.93
CA GLN A 216 1.81 12.39 -8.85
C GLN A 216 1.19 12.96 -7.57
N LYS A 217 0.06 12.43 -7.07
CA LYS A 217 -0.50 12.83 -5.77
C LYS A 217 0.44 12.47 -4.62
N ARG A 218 1.01 11.26 -4.61
CA ARG A 218 2.02 10.87 -3.62
C ARG A 218 3.25 11.78 -3.66
N LYS A 219 3.73 12.16 -4.86
CA LYS A 219 4.83 13.14 -5.00
C LYS A 219 4.43 14.57 -4.62
N ARG A 220 3.18 14.96 -4.85
CA ARG A 220 2.68 16.30 -4.48
C ARG A 220 2.47 16.43 -2.97
N ASP A 221 2.18 15.34 -2.26
CA ASP A 221 2.15 15.33 -0.80
C ASP A 221 3.57 15.39 -0.18
N ASP A 222 4.60 14.97 -0.93
CA ASP A 222 6.01 15.13 -0.52
C ASP A 222 6.56 16.56 -0.80
N ASP A 223 6.07 17.25 -1.85
CA ASP A 223 6.53 18.60 -2.23
C ASP A 223 5.60 19.75 -1.74
N ALA A 224 4.37 19.48 -1.26
CA ALA A 224 3.39 20.50 -0.85
C ALA A 224 3.24 20.68 0.67
N ALA A 225 4.23 20.25 1.46
CA ALA A 225 4.24 20.50 2.90
C ALA A 225 4.75 21.90 3.30
N ASP A 226 5.24 22.74 2.37
CA ASP A 226 6.00 23.94 2.75
C ASP A 226 5.43 25.32 2.37
N LEU A 227 4.24 25.47 1.75
CA LEU A 227 3.81 26.81 1.29
C LEU A 227 2.30 27.14 1.33
N ASN A 228 1.49 26.68 2.31
CA ASN A 228 0.11 27.22 2.37
C ASN A 228 -0.64 27.28 3.71
N ASP A 229 0.05 27.30 4.86
CA ASP A 229 -0.61 27.44 6.17
C ASP A 229 -0.77 28.89 6.66
N GLU A 230 -0.25 29.89 5.95
CA GLU A 230 -0.36 31.30 6.36
C GLU A 230 -1.60 32.04 5.81
N ALA A 231 -2.30 31.51 4.79
CA ALA A 231 -3.41 32.23 4.16
C ALA A 231 -4.83 31.88 4.68
N ARG A 232 -4.97 30.96 5.65
CA ARG A 232 -6.30 30.50 6.14
C ARG A 232 -6.73 31.05 7.50
N ARG A 233 -5.98 31.99 8.10
CA ARG A 233 -6.29 32.54 9.43
C ARG A 233 -6.87 33.96 9.48
N GLU A 234 -7.04 34.66 8.37
CA GLU A 234 -7.54 36.05 8.39
C GLU A 234 -8.97 36.28 7.88
N VAL A 235 -9.76 35.24 7.57
CA VAL A 235 -11.15 35.44 7.04
C VAL A 235 -12.24 34.89 7.98
N ALA A 236 -11.98 34.86 9.28
CA ALA A 236 -12.97 34.37 10.26
C ALA A 236 -13.31 35.35 11.39
N GLU A 237 -12.90 36.62 11.27
CA GLU A 237 -13.32 37.68 12.19
C GLU A 237 -13.67 38.94 11.38
N GLU A 238 -14.85 38.96 10.79
CA GLU A 238 -15.68 40.16 10.53
C GLU A 238 -16.80 39.78 9.54
N GLN A 239 -17.95 39.36 10.07
CA GLN A 239 -19.31 39.68 9.58
C GLN A 239 -20.34 38.86 10.36
N ASN A 240 -20.61 39.31 11.57
CA ASN A 240 -21.91 39.18 12.20
C ASN A 240 -22.72 40.40 11.75
N GLU A 241 -23.73 40.23 10.90
CA GLU A 241 -24.94 41.08 10.84
C GLU A 241 -25.96 40.52 9.84
N GLY A 242 -27.18 40.23 10.33
CA GLY A 242 -28.41 39.99 9.55
C GLY A 242 -28.55 38.56 9.00
N GLY A 243 -29.46 37.69 9.43
CA GLY A 243 -30.88 37.95 9.66
C GLY A 243 -31.64 37.86 8.34
N ASP A 244 -32.17 36.69 7.99
CA ASP A 244 -33.62 36.60 7.78
C ASP A 244 -34.14 35.16 7.81
N ASP A 245 -35.28 35.08 8.48
CA ASP A 245 -36.14 33.94 8.73
C ASP A 245 -36.93 33.61 7.46
N MET A 246 -37.03 32.33 7.11
CA MET A 246 -38.08 31.85 6.21
C MET A 246 -38.44 30.43 6.62
N ASP A 247 -39.37 30.38 7.58
CA ASP A 247 -40.36 29.32 7.72
C ASP A 247 -40.89 28.86 6.36
N MET A 248 -40.80 27.57 6.09
CA MET A 248 -41.65 26.86 5.12
C MET A 248 -42.02 25.50 5.72
N GLN A 249 -43.12 25.50 6.49
CA GLN A 249 -43.98 24.33 6.62
C GLN A 249 -45.29 24.62 5.88
N GLN A 250 -45.61 23.75 4.90
CA GLN A 250 -46.89 23.53 4.20
C GLN A 250 -47.51 24.69 3.41
#